data_AF-A0A257UR43-F1
#
_entry.id   AF-A0A257UR43-F1
#
_cell.length_a   1.000
_cell.length_b   1.000
_cell.length_c   1.000
_cell.angle_alpha   90.00
_cell.angle_beta   90.00
_cell.angle_gamma   90.00
#
_symmetry.space_group_name_H-M   'P 1'
#
loop_
_entity.id
_entity.type
_entity.pdbx_description
1 polymer ?
#
loop_
_entity_poly.entity_id
_entity_poly.type
_entity_poly.pdbx_seq_one_letter_code
_entity_poly.pdbx_strand_id
1 'polypeptide(L)' 'TKPRPKRIRKPKRQPSFMDQYKINPDGSIDFTQEQLHEILGPPPPPVPPWHQPFVPSFNVKKLWRKGP' A
#
# COMPACT_ATOMS: atom_id res chain seq x y z
N THR A 1 48.00 6.72 -39.25
CA THR A 1 46.94 5.68 -39.27
C THR A 1 45.73 6.22 -38.53
N LYS A 2 44.54 6.31 -39.16
CA LYS A 2 43.35 6.84 -38.48
C LYS A 2 42.93 5.92 -37.31
N PRO A 3 42.51 6.45 -36.15
CA PRO A 3 42.13 5.63 -35.02
C PRO A 3 40.81 4.88 -35.29
N ARG A 4 40.77 3.60 -34.92
CA ARG A 4 39.57 2.75 -35.06
C ARG A 4 38.51 3.23 -34.07
N PRO A 5 37.25 3.46 -34.50
CA PRO A 5 36.18 3.86 -33.60
C PRO A 5 35.97 2.81 -32.50
N LYS A 6 36.07 3.22 -31.23
CA LYS A 6 35.74 2.35 -30.10
C LYS A 6 34.22 2.11 -30.11
N ARG A 7 33.82 0.84 -30.17
CA ARG A 7 32.41 0.43 -30.11
C ARG A 7 31.89 0.68 -28.69
N ILE A 8 31.26 1.83 -28.47
CA ILE A 8 30.57 2.15 -27.22
C ILE A 8 29.37 1.20 -27.09
N ARG A 9 29.32 0.40 -26.02
CA ARG A 9 28.17 -0.46 -25.73
C ARG A 9 27.01 0.44 -25.36
N LYS A 10 25.85 0.28 -26.00
CA LYS A 10 24.64 1.03 -25.64
C LYS A 10 24.23 0.66 -24.20
N PRO A 11 23.75 1.63 -23.39
CA PRO A 11 23.19 1.34 -22.08
C PRO A 11 22.01 0.37 -22.22
N LYS A 12 21.94 -0.64 -21.36
CA LYS A 12 20.76 -1.51 -21.28
C LYS A 12 19.62 -0.68 -20.69
N ARG A 13 18.53 -0.52 -21.45
CA ARG A 13 17.32 0.13 -20.94
C ARG A 13 16.82 -0.67 -19.74
N GLN A 14 16.64 0.03 -18.62
CA GLN A 14 15.92 -0.54 -17.50
C GLN A 14 14.43 -0.60 -17.87
N PRO A 15 13.71 -1.65 -17.47
CA PRO A 15 12.25 -1.68 -17.62
C PRO A 15 11.67 -0.48 -16.88
N SER A 16 10.73 0.22 -17.53
CA SER A 16 9.98 1.30 -16.92
C SER A 16 9.07 0.74 -15.82
N PHE A 17 8.78 1.55 -14.80
CA PHE A 17 7.78 1.20 -13.78
C PHE A 17 6.43 0.82 -14.42
N MET A 18 6.05 1.49 -15.52
CA MET A 18 4.82 1.18 -16.27
C MET A 18 4.89 -0.16 -17.02
N ASP A 19 6.09 -0.66 -17.35
CA ASP A 19 6.26 -1.97 -18.00
C ASP A 19 6.01 -3.12 -17.01
N GLN A 20 5.93 -2.82 -15.71
CA GLN A 20 5.71 -3.81 -14.64
C GLN A 20 4.22 -4.08 -14.37
N TYR A 21 3.33 -3.25 -14.91
CA TYR A 21 1.89 -3.39 -14.72
C TYR A 21 1.19 -3.67 -16.04
N LYS A 22 0.12 -4.45 -15.99
CA LYS A 22 -0.71 -4.71 -17.15
C LYS A 22 -1.73 -3.58 -17.28
N ILE A 23 -1.51 -2.72 -18.27
CA ILE A 23 -2.43 -1.64 -18.62
C ILE A 23 -3.41 -2.19 -19.67
N ASN A 24 -4.68 -2.19 -19.33
CA ASN A 24 -5.76 -2.63 -20.21
C ASN A 24 -6.07 -1.52 -21.25
N PRO A 25 -6.72 -1.86 -22.38
CA PRO A 25 -7.03 -0.90 -23.44
C PRO A 25 -8.03 0.20 -23.04
N ASP A 26 -8.80 -0.01 -21.97
CA ASP A 26 -9.69 0.97 -21.33
C ASP A 26 -8.93 1.93 -20.38
N GLY A 27 -7.63 1.71 -20.17
CA GLY A 27 -6.78 2.50 -19.27
C GLY A 27 -6.79 2.04 -17.82
N SER A 28 -7.49 0.94 -17.49
CA SER A 28 -7.39 0.33 -16.15
C SER A 28 -6.06 -0.41 -15.97
N ILE A 29 -5.62 -0.53 -14.72
CA ILE A 29 -4.40 -1.25 -14.35
C ILE A 29 -4.79 -2.45 -13.51
N ASP A 30 -4.49 -3.66 -14.02
CA ASP A 30 -4.67 -4.89 -13.25
C ASP A 30 -3.51 -5.04 -12.25
N PHE A 31 -3.83 -5.03 -10.96
CA PHE A 31 -2.86 -5.33 -9.92
C PHE A 31 -2.99 -6.78 -9.46
N THR A 32 -1.85 -7.46 -9.33
CA THR A 32 -1.75 -8.74 -8.63
C THR A 32 -1.85 -8.54 -7.12
N GLN A 33 -2.16 -9.60 -6.36
CA GLN A 33 -2.28 -9.51 -4.90
C GLN A 33 -0.97 -9.07 -4.24
N GLU A 34 0.16 -9.52 -4.77
CA GLU A 34 1.49 -9.15 -4.33
C GLU A 34 1.78 -7.67 -4.58
N GLN A 35 1.44 -7.16 -5.76
CA GLN A 35 1.58 -5.74 -6.09
C GLN A 35 0.70 -4.85 -5.21
N LEU A 36 -0.54 -5.28 -4.93
CA LEU A 36 -1.41 -4.57 -4.00
C LEU A 36 -0.79 -4.50 -2.60
N HIS A 37 -0.18 -5.59 -2.13
CA HIS A 37 0.48 -5.60 -0.83
C HIS A 37 1.71 -4.68 -0.78
N GLU A 38 2.48 -4.59 -1.87
CA GLU A 38 3.59 -3.63 -1.98
C GLU A 38 3.13 -2.17 -2.01
N ILE A 39 2.02 -1.87 -2.69
CA ILE A 39 1.49 -0.50 -2.86
C ILE A 39 0.79 -0.01 -1.59
N LEU A 40 -0.04 -0.86 -0.97
CA LEU A 40 -0.81 -0.50 0.22
C LEU A 40 0.05 -0.47 1.47
N GLY A 41 1.19 -1.17 1.45
CA GLY A 41 2.06 -1.30 2.59
C GLY A 41 1.43 -2.16 3.71
N PRO A 42 2.18 -2.38 4.80
CA PRO A 42 1.67 -3.11 5.94
C PRO A 42 0.47 -2.36 6.57
N PRO A 43 -0.51 -3.09 7.13
CA PRO A 43 -1.62 -2.45 7.83
C PRO A 43 -1.11 -1.61 9.01
N PRO A 44 -1.81 -0.54 9.38
CA PRO A 44 -1.44 0.27 10.54
C PRO A 44 -1.43 -0.61 11.80
N PRO A 45 -0.52 -0.33 12.75
CA PRO A 45 -0.46 -1.09 13.98
C PRO A 45 -1.78 -0.95 14.77
N PRO A 46 -2.16 -1.97 15.55
CA PRO A 46 -3.34 -1.87 16.41
C PRO A 46 -3.19 -0.68 17.36
N VAL A 47 -4.29 0.06 17.55
CA VAL A 47 -4.32 1.18 18.48
C VAL A 47 -4.09 0.63 19.89
N PRO A 48 -3.07 1.11 20.62
CA PRO A 48 -2.83 0.67 21.99
C PRO A 48 -4.04 0.98 22.87
N PRO A 49 -4.31 0.17 23.91
CA PRO A 49 -5.50 0.31 24.75
C PRO A 49 -5.63 1.70 25.39
N TRP A 50 -4.50 2.40 25.59
CA TRP A 50 -4.43 3.76 26.14
C TRP A 50 -4.87 4.87 25.17
N HIS A 51 -4.96 4.57 23.86
CA HIS A 51 -5.43 5.48 22.82
C HIS A 51 -6.83 5.10 22.30
N GLN A 52 -7.48 4.11 22.92
CA GLN A 52 -8.86 3.80 22.58
C GLN A 52 -9.74 4.97 23.02
N PRO A 53 -10.64 5.49 22.16
CA PRO A 53 -11.64 6.42 22.63
C PRO A 53 -12.43 5.72 23.73
N PHE A 54 -12.53 6.36 24.89
CA PHE A 54 -13.38 5.87 25.96
C PHE A 54 -14.81 5.86 25.42
N VAL A 55 -15.29 4.69 25.02
CA VAL A 55 -16.70 4.47 24.71
C VAL A 55 -17.34 4.06 26.02
N PRO A 56 -18.02 4.97 26.74
CA PRO A 56 -18.73 4.60 27.95
C PRO A 56 -19.75 3.51 27.61
N SER A 57 -19.49 2.29 28.06
CA SER A 57 -20.48 1.22 28.01
C SER A 57 -21.51 1.48 29.10
N PHE A 58 -22.53 2.28 28.78
CA PHE A 58 -23.69 2.43 29.64
C PHE A 58 -24.48 1.13 29.61
N ASN A 59 -24.21 0.24 30.57
CA ASN A 59 -25.09 -0.89 30.80
C ASN A 59 -26.42 -0.34 31.36
N VAL A 60 -27.38 -0.14 30.46
CA VAL A 60 -28.73 0.34 30.76
C VAL A 60 -29.33 -0.47 31.92
N LYS A 61 -29.09 -1.78 31.99
CA LYS A 61 -29.61 -2.67 33.06
C LYS A 61 -29.04 -2.39 34.45
N LYS A 62 -27.84 -1.80 34.55
CA LYS A 62 -27.26 -1.32 35.83
C LYS A 62 -27.73 0.09 36.17
N LEU A 63 -28.00 0.93 35.17
CA LEU A 63 -28.47 2.30 35.37
C LEU A 63 -29.87 2.32 36.02
N TRP A 64 -30.78 1.45 35.59
CA TRP A 64 -32.12 1.32 36.19
C TRP A 64 -32.16 0.60 37.54
N ARG A 65 -31.05 -0.03 37.98
CA ARG A 65 -30.95 -0.68 39.31
C ARG A 65 -30.43 0.25 40.40
N LYS A 66 -29.80 1.37 40.02
CA LYS A 66 -29.51 2.48 40.93
C LYS A 66 -30.62 3.51 40.79
N GLY A 67 -31.76 3.21 41.39
CA GLY A 67 -32.76 4.24 41.72
C GLY A 67 -32.23 5.18 42.81
N PRO A 68 -32.91 6.32 43.07
CA PRO A 68 -32.59 7.23 44.17
C PRO A 68 -32.59 6.53 45.54
#